data_AF-A0A7Z7GDH7-F1
#
_entry.id   AF-A0A7Z7GDH7-F1
#
_cell.length_a   1.000
_cell.length_b   1.000
_cell.length_c   1.000
_cell.angle_alpha   90.00
_cell.angle_beta   90.00
_cell.angle_gamma   90.00
#
_symmetry.space_group_name_H-M   'P 1'
#
loop_
_entity.id
_entity.type
_entity.pdbx_description
1 polymer ?
#
loop_
_entity_poly.entity_id
_entity_poly.type
_entity_poly.pdbx_seq_one_letter_code
_entity_poly.pdbx_strand_id
1 'polypeptide(L)'
;MKVLAFRSHDGEIVCAACTGVPSRFGCARCGSEEHLTGSHCGRCRLEDRLDDVLADSNGRMHPALAPLRDHLLSARDPRSAVRWLRREPIDRTLRAMAHGEKPISHEAINELPQSTRVRYFRRMLIAAGTLPTIDVRLNDLEIRSRAFIDTLPAEQAIIVTRFFKWETLRKLRRRSLDRPISVGMANVHSSELHKIAAFLAWLDEHDLDLPTLEQVTVDRYLAHHDPNVTIGRFLNWAARHRITTRIDVPRSPSTVSPATLDEEAIWEKVDILLQDKSTPMSSRIIGLFLLVFAQPIRDSVRLRREDVQFTEGHVKVQFGTTPVILPPPIADLLTEHLDMTRDQRPYVGASPGWLFEGVMPEQHLSEASVRFNLNKHGLHARIIKRARLDHLVQVLPASIVADITGVTVNTAIRHSANTGAGWGAYPELGGMRGISTRTSNADCQ
;
A
#
# COMPACT_ATOMS: atom_id res chain seq x y z
N MET A 1 18.08 -18.51 31.64
CA MET A 1 17.16 -19.62 31.93
C MET A 1 17.78 -20.86 31.29
N LYS A 2 18.29 -21.83 32.06
CA LYS A 2 18.89 -23.06 31.52
C LYS A 2 17.75 -23.94 31.01
N VAL A 3 17.67 -24.14 29.70
CA VAL A 3 16.77 -25.13 29.10
C VAL A 3 17.30 -26.51 29.52
N LEU A 4 16.48 -27.29 30.24
CA LEU A 4 16.79 -28.70 30.46
C LEU A 4 16.53 -29.42 29.14
N ALA A 5 17.60 -29.83 28.47
CA ALA A 5 17.54 -30.71 27.31
C ALA A 5 17.28 -32.14 27.81
N PHE A 6 16.16 -32.74 27.41
CA PHE A 6 15.93 -34.18 27.60
C PHE A 6 16.46 -34.92 26.37
N ARG A 7 16.85 -36.18 26.52
CA ARG A 7 17.27 -37.01 25.38
C ARG A 7 16.16 -38.00 25.02
N SER A 8 15.82 -38.07 23.74
CA SER A 8 14.93 -39.11 23.20
C SER A 8 15.62 -40.48 23.29
N HIS A 9 14.87 -41.55 23.00
CA HIS A 9 15.43 -42.91 22.90
C HIS A 9 16.54 -42.99 21.82
N ASP A 10 16.47 -42.13 20.81
CA ASP A 10 17.45 -42.03 19.71
C ASP A 10 18.59 -41.04 20.00
N GLY A 11 18.64 -40.46 21.20
CA GLY A 11 19.71 -39.57 21.64
C GLY A 11 19.57 -38.10 21.23
N GLU A 12 18.47 -37.73 20.58
CA GLU A 12 18.19 -36.34 20.18
C GLU A 12 17.77 -35.47 21.36
N ILE A 13 18.12 -34.18 21.32
CA ILE A 13 17.67 -33.21 22.33
C ILE A 13 16.22 -32.84 22.07
N VAL A 14 15.35 -33.13 23.04
CA VAL A 14 13.91 -32.91 22.97
C VAL A 14 13.38 -32.28 24.27
N CYS A 15 12.14 -31.77 24.25
CA CYS A 15 11.49 -31.21 25.43
C CYS A 15 10.98 -32.30 26.40
N ALA A 16 10.59 -31.89 27.61
CA ALA A 16 10.06 -32.83 28.61
C ALA A 16 8.83 -33.59 28.10
N ALA A 17 7.94 -32.88 27.39
CA ALA A 17 6.71 -33.45 26.83
C ALA A 17 7.01 -34.58 25.82
N CYS A 18 8.02 -34.40 24.96
CA CYS A 18 8.41 -35.42 23.98
C CYS A 18 9.04 -36.67 24.63
N THR A 19 9.54 -36.57 25.87
CA THR A 19 10.06 -37.72 26.63
C THR A 19 9.04 -38.29 27.62
N GLY A 20 7.80 -37.78 27.63
CA GLY A 20 6.76 -38.20 28.56
C GLY A 20 7.05 -37.83 30.02
N VAL A 21 8.04 -36.95 30.27
CA VAL A 21 8.40 -36.49 31.60
C VAL A 21 7.62 -35.21 31.93
N PRO A 22 7.03 -35.09 33.13
CA PRO A 22 6.37 -33.85 33.53
C PRO A 22 7.38 -32.70 33.56
N SER A 23 7.08 -31.64 32.81
CA SER A 23 7.91 -30.45 32.80
C SER A 23 7.91 -29.77 34.17
N ARG A 24 9.09 -29.62 34.78
CA ARG A 24 9.25 -28.88 36.05
C ARG A 24 9.10 -27.37 35.89
N PHE A 25 9.24 -26.87 34.66
CA PHE A 25 9.19 -25.43 34.36
C PHE A 25 8.09 -25.08 33.36
N GLY A 26 7.19 -26.01 33.03
CA GLY A 26 6.13 -25.80 32.05
C GLY A 26 5.05 -24.83 32.53
N CYS A 27 4.23 -24.37 31.59
CA CYS A 27 3.07 -23.55 31.86
C CYS A 27 2.14 -24.25 32.87
N ALA A 28 1.75 -23.57 33.94
CA ALA A 28 0.89 -24.14 34.98
C ALA A 28 -0.48 -24.62 34.45
N ARG A 29 -0.96 -24.06 33.32
CA ARG A 29 -2.25 -24.40 32.71
C ARG A 29 -2.15 -25.50 31.64
N CYS A 30 -1.17 -25.41 30.74
CA CYS A 30 -1.10 -26.30 29.57
C CYS A 30 0.18 -27.13 29.46
N GLY A 31 1.11 -27.00 30.40
CA GLY A 31 2.38 -27.74 30.42
C GLY A 31 3.42 -27.31 29.38
N SER A 32 3.10 -26.39 28.47
CA SER A 32 4.03 -25.90 27.43
C SER A 32 5.26 -25.23 28.03
N GLU A 33 6.44 -25.57 27.52
CA GLU A 33 7.73 -24.96 27.90
C GLU A 33 8.10 -23.74 27.03
N GLU A 34 7.31 -23.46 25.99
CA GLU A 34 7.60 -22.39 25.03
C GLU A 34 7.14 -21.02 25.54
N HIS A 35 7.98 -20.01 25.29
CA HIS A 35 7.64 -18.59 25.49
C HIS A 35 7.03 -18.27 26.87
N LEU A 36 7.51 -18.93 27.92
CA LEU A 36 7.06 -18.72 29.29
C LEU A 36 7.31 -17.29 29.75
N THR A 37 6.31 -16.70 30.40
CA THR A 37 6.43 -15.41 31.08
C THR A 37 5.89 -15.59 32.50
N GLY A 38 6.77 -15.73 33.48
CA GLY A 38 6.37 -16.20 34.82
C GLY A 38 5.92 -17.67 34.76
N SER A 39 4.77 -17.99 35.38
CA SER A 39 4.22 -19.36 35.46
C SER A 39 3.36 -19.81 34.26
N HIS A 40 3.13 -18.95 33.27
CA HIS A 40 2.25 -19.25 32.13
C HIS A 40 2.93 -18.96 30.80
N CYS A 41 2.62 -19.76 29.77
CA CYS A 41 3.08 -19.50 28.40
C CYS A 41 2.33 -18.33 27.76
N GLY A 42 2.88 -17.81 26.66
CA GLY A 42 2.27 -16.71 25.91
C GLY A 42 0.85 -16.99 25.43
N ARG A 43 0.54 -18.24 25.04
CA ARG A 43 -0.78 -18.63 24.52
C ARG A 43 -1.86 -18.59 25.60
N CYS A 44 -1.64 -19.22 26.76
CA CYS A 44 -2.59 -19.17 27.86
C CYS A 44 -2.81 -17.74 28.34
N ARG A 45 -1.75 -16.92 28.42
CA ARG A 45 -1.87 -15.50 28.76
C ARG A 45 -2.66 -14.70 27.73
N LEU A 46 -2.60 -15.08 26.46
CA LEU A 46 -3.41 -14.46 25.41
C LEU A 46 -4.88 -14.86 25.55
N GLU A 47 -5.18 -16.13 25.78
CA GLU A 47 -6.54 -16.61 26.05
C GLU A 47 -7.16 -15.87 27.25
N ASP A 48 -6.47 -15.83 28.39
CA ASP A 48 -6.96 -15.14 29.59
C ASP A 48 -7.21 -13.65 29.31
N ARG A 49 -6.34 -13.01 28.52
CA ARG A 49 -6.50 -11.59 28.17
C ARG A 49 -7.66 -11.36 27.21
N LEU A 50 -7.87 -12.26 26.24
CA LEU A 50 -8.99 -12.17 25.31
C LEU A 50 -10.31 -12.37 26.04
N ASP A 51 -10.38 -13.36 26.92
CA ASP A 51 -11.58 -13.65 27.71
C ASP A 51 -11.89 -12.46 28.66
N ASP A 52 -10.88 -11.79 29.21
CA ASP A 52 -11.05 -10.56 30.01
C ASP A 52 -11.50 -9.34 29.19
N VAL A 53 -10.92 -9.10 28.00
CA VAL A 53 -11.18 -7.88 27.21
C VAL A 53 -12.43 -7.97 26.34
N LEU A 54 -12.79 -9.18 25.90
CA LEU A 54 -13.89 -9.41 24.95
C LEU A 54 -15.16 -9.98 25.63
N ALA A 55 -15.15 -10.14 26.95
CA ALA A 55 -16.34 -10.51 27.71
C ALA A 55 -17.29 -9.33 27.92
N ASP A 56 -18.58 -9.63 27.87
CA ASP A 56 -19.67 -8.73 28.24
C ASP A 56 -19.76 -8.53 29.76
N SER A 57 -20.76 -7.76 30.21
CA SER A 57 -21.00 -7.50 31.63
C SER A 57 -21.35 -8.74 32.46
N ASN A 58 -21.71 -9.86 31.81
CA ASN A 58 -22.01 -11.13 32.45
C ASN A 58 -20.82 -12.12 32.40
N GLY A 59 -19.65 -11.67 31.92
CA GLY A 59 -18.47 -12.53 31.77
C GLY A 59 -18.54 -13.49 30.58
N ARG A 60 -19.49 -13.31 29.65
CA ARG A 60 -19.63 -14.12 28.44
C ARG A 60 -19.01 -13.41 27.25
N MET A 61 -18.35 -14.16 26.36
CA MET A 61 -17.74 -13.57 25.16
C MET A 61 -18.81 -12.98 24.24
N HIS A 62 -18.64 -11.72 23.84
CA HIS A 62 -19.58 -11.04 22.95
C HIS A 62 -19.54 -11.67 21.54
N PRO A 63 -20.64 -12.25 21.01
CA PRO A 63 -20.61 -13.08 19.80
C PRO A 63 -19.98 -12.40 18.57
N ALA A 64 -20.22 -11.09 18.38
CA ALA A 64 -19.64 -10.34 17.26
C ALA A 64 -18.11 -10.13 17.35
N LEU A 65 -17.49 -10.36 18.51
CA LEU A 65 -16.04 -10.28 18.72
C LEU A 65 -15.35 -11.65 18.63
N ALA A 66 -16.12 -12.74 18.47
CA ALA A 66 -15.56 -14.09 18.27
C ALA A 66 -14.56 -14.16 17.11
N PRO A 67 -14.80 -13.55 15.94
CA PRO A 67 -13.84 -13.58 14.83
C PRO A 67 -12.49 -12.94 15.20
N LEU A 68 -12.50 -11.85 15.98
CA LEU A 68 -11.28 -11.23 16.52
C LEU A 68 -10.52 -12.18 17.45
N ARG A 69 -11.25 -12.86 18.33
CA ARG A 69 -10.66 -13.84 19.25
C ARG A 69 -9.92 -14.93 18.49
N ASP A 70 -10.59 -15.55 17.53
CA ASP A 70 -10.03 -16.66 16.75
C ASP A 70 -8.85 -16.21 15.89
N HIS A 71 -8.95 -15.03 15.28
CA HIS A 71 -7.86 -14.44 14.51
C HIS A 71 -6.62 -14.21 15.38
N LEU A 72 -6.77 -13.61 16.57
CA LEU A 72 -5.65 -13.33 17.46
C LEU A 72 -5.03 -14.61 18.05
N LEU A 73 -5.82 -15.66 18.29
CA LEU A 73 -5.31 -16.96 18.74
C LEU A 73 -4.46 -17.68 17.67
N SER A 74 -4.61 -17.32 16.40
CA SER A 74 -3.73 -17.80 15.32
C SER A 74 -2.36 -17.09 15.27
N ALA A 75 -2.10 -16.13 16.17
CA ALA A 75 -0.86 -15.38 16.20
C ALA A 75 0.35 -16.28 16.52
N ARG A 76 1.40 -16.23 15.69
CA ARG A 76 2.66 -16.96 15.94
C ARG A 76 3.42 -16.44 17.16
N ASP A 77 3.32 -15.15 17.47
CA ASP A 77 3.84 -14.57 18.71
C ASP A 77 2.70 -14.03 19.59
N PRO A 78 2.11 -14.87 20.46
CA PRO A 78 1.02 -14.47 21.35
C PRO A 78 1.37 -13.28 22.26
N ARG A 79 2.65 -13.10 22.60
CA ARG A 79 3.10 -12.01 23.48
C ARG A 79 2.91 -10.65 22.82
N SER A 80 3.13 -10.56 21.51
CA SER A 80 2.89 -9.32 20.76
C SER A 80 1.41 -8.99 20.67
N ALA A 81 0.54 -9.99 20.51
CA ALA A 81 -0.91 -9.80 20.58
C ALA A 81 -1.37 -9.31 21.97
N VAL A 82 -0.89 -9.93 23.06
CA VAL A 82 -1.16 -9.46 24.43
C VAL A 82 -0.70 -8.03 24.63
N ARG A 83 0.51 -7.68 24.18
CA ARG A 83 1.03 -6.31 24.31
C ARG A 83 0.18 -5.32 23.52
N TRP A 84 -0.31 -5.70 22.34
CA TRP A 84 -1.19 -4.87 21.53
C TRP A 84 -2.56 -4.65 22.20
N LEU A 85 -3.19 -5.70 22.74
CA LEU A 85 -4.47 -5.62 23.47
C LEU A 85 -4.40 -4.70 24.69
N ARG A 86 -3.23 -4.53 25.32
CA ARG A 86 -3.05 -3.65 26.48
C ARG A 86 -2.86 -2.17 26.14
N ARG A 87 -2.73 -1.81 24.86
CA ARG A 87 -2.44 -0.42 24.47
C ARG A 87 -3.72 0.41 24.40
N GLU A 88 -3.66 1.64 24.88
CA GLU A 88 -4.76 2.59 24.69
C GLU A 88 -4.69 3.27 23.29
N PRO A 89 -5.85 3.53 22.65
CA PRO A 89 -7.22 3.34 23.15
C PRO A 89 -7.84 1.95 22.88
N ILE A 90 -7.05 0.95 22.47
CA ILE A 90 -7.55 -0.36 21.99
C ILE A 90 -8.27 -1.11 23.12
N ASP A 91 -7.64 -1.20 24.29
CA ASP A 91 -8.19 -1.93 25.43
C ASP A 91 -9.56 -1.41 25.84
N ARG A 92 -9.63 -0.10 26.12
CA ARG A 92 -10.87 0.57 26.53
C ARG A 92 -11.96 0.46 25.48
N THR A 93 -11.60 0.60 24.21
CA THR A 93 -12.60 0.54 23.13
C THR A 93 -13.16 -0.87 22.97
N LEU A 94 -12.32 -1.91 23.03
CA LEU A 94 -12.78 -3.29 22.95
C LEU A 94 -13.67 -3.67 24.14
N ARG A 95 -13.33 -3.25 25.36
CA ARG A 95 -14.20 -3.46 26.53
C ARG A 95 -15.54 -2.75 26.39
N ALA A 96 -15.53 -1.47 26.02
CA ALA A 96 -16.77 -0.72 25.77
C ALA A 96 -17.63 -1.37 24.67
N MET A 97 -16.99 -1.92 23.63
CA MET A 97 -17.69 -2.70 22.60
C MET A 97 -18.26 -4.01 23.14
N ALA A 98 -17.51 -4.75 23.94
CA ALA A 98 -17.94 -6.03 24.53
C ALA A 98 -19.10 -5.85 25.53
N HIS A 99 -19.08 -4.76 26.32
CA HIS A 99 -20.16 -4.40 27.24
C HIS A 99 -21.38 -3.77 26.56
N GLY A 100 -21.33 -3.51 25.24
CA GLY A 100 -22.43 -2.87 24.50
C GLY A 100 -22.55 -1.36 24.71
N GLU A 101 -21.58 -0.72 25.38
CA GLU A 101 -21.51 0.72 25.59
C GLU A 101 -21.13 1.49 24.31
N LYS A 102 -20.38 0.83 23.42
CA LYS A 102 -20.07 1.33 22.07
C LYS A 102 -20.47 0.31 21.01
N PRO A 103 -21.06 0.74 19.88
CA PRO A 103 -21.36 -0.18 18.79
C PRO A 103 -20.07 -0.70 18.15
N ILE A 104 -20.03 -1.99 17.82
CA ILE A 104 -18.94 -2.60 17.04
C ILE A 104 -19.10 -2.12 15.59
N SER A 105 -18.49 -0.98 15.28
CA SER A 105 -18.71 -0.25 14.03
C SER A 105 -17.49 0.59 13.63
N HIS A 106 -17.44 0.99 12.37
CA HIS A 106 -16.43 1.92 11.87
C HIS A 106 -16.60 3.31 12.46
N GLU A 107 -17.84 3.70 12.74
CA GLU A 107 -18.27 4.97 13.31
C GLU A 107 -17.73 5.13 14.73
N ALA A 108 -17.83 4.10 15.58
CA ALA A 108 -17.26 4.13 16.93
C ALA A 108 -15.73 4.35 16.91
N ILE A 109 -15.03 3.81 15.90
CA ILE A 109 -13.58 4.02 15.74
C ILE A 109 -13.28 5.41 15.17
N ASN A 110 -14.19 6.01 14.40
CA ASN A 110 -14.04 7.37 13.86
C ASN A 110 -14.03 8.44 14.98
N GLU A 111 -14.70 8.16 16.11
CA GLU A 111 -14.74 9.05 17.30
C GLU A 111 -13.42 9.09 18.07
N LEU A 112 -12.54 8.10 17.88
CA LEU A 112 -11.25 8.07 18.56
C LEU A 112 -10.30 9.13 17.97
N PRO A 113 -9.34 9.63 18.76
CA PRO A 113 -8.24 10.44 18.23
C PRO A 113 -7.47 9.66 17.14
N GLN A 114 -7.62 10.08 15.89
CA GLN A 114 -7.09 9.34 14.76
C GLN A 114 -5.56 9.31 14.79
N SER A 115 -5.01 8.11 14.67
CA SER A 115 -3.57 7.86 14.73
C SER A 115 -3.21 6.59 13.95
N THR A 116 -1.92 6.37 13.71
CA THR A 116 -1.42 5.10 13.13
C THR A 116 -1.87 3.89 13.93
N ARG A 117 -1.99 4.02 15.27
CA ARG A 117 -2.48 2.96 16.16
C ARG A 117 -3.97 2.68 15.94
N VAL A 118 -4.81 3.70 15.87
CA VAL A 118 -6.25 3.55 15.61
C VAL A 118 -6.49 2.98 14.20
N ARG A 119 -5.69 3.40 13.22
CA ARG A 119 -5.71 2.80 11.87
C ARG A 119 -5.36 1.30 11.91
N TYR A 120 -4.32 0.93 12.65
CA TYR A 120 -3.96 -0.48 12.84
C TYR A 120 -5.10 -1.25 13.51
N PHE A 121 -5.70 -0.67 14.55
CA PHE A 121 -6.84 -1.27 15.26
C PHE A 121 -8.01 -1.56 14.32
N ARG A 122 -8.44 -0.59 13.52
CA ARG A 122 -9.48 -0.79 12.51
C ARG A 122 -9.13 -1.91 11.53
N ARG A 123 -7.90 -1.90 11.02
CA ARG A 123 -7.44 -2.93 10.06
C ARG A 123 -7.38 -4.32 10.69
N MET A 124 -7.04 -4.42 11.97
CA MET A 124 -7.09 -5.69 12.70
C MET A 124 -8.51 -6.23 12.77
N LEU A 125 -9.49 -5.37 13.09
CA LEU A 125 -10.89 -5.76 13.14
C LEU A 125 -11.44 -6.16 11.76
N ILE A 126 -11.01 -5.49 10.68
CA ILE A 126 -11.35 -5.89 9.30
C ILE A 126 -10.71 -7.25 8.96
N ALA A 127 -9.41 -7.41 9.22
CA ALA A 127 -8.67 -8.63 8.91
C ALA A 127 -9.19 -9.85 9.68
N ALA A 128 -9.71 -9.62 10.89
CA ALA A 128 -10.39 -10.64 11.68
C ALA A 128 -11.83 -10.92 11.23
N GLY A 129 -12.40 -10.14 10.30
CA GLY A 129 -13.80 -10.25 9.89
C GLY A 129 -14.81 -9.71 10.91
N THR A 130 -14.34 -8.98 11.93
CA THR A 130 -15.20 -8.33 12.94
C THR A 130 -15.87 -7.08 12.41
N LEU A 131 -15.24 -6.38 11.48
CA LEU A 131 -15.79 -5.22 10.79
C LEU A 131 -15.82 -5.44 9.28
N PRO A 132 -16.81 -4.87 8.56
CA PRO A 132 -16.87 -4.97 7.11
C PRO A 132 -15.68 -4.25 6.45
N THR A 133 -15.23 -4.74 5.31
CA THR A 133 -14.14 -4.12 4.55
C THR A 133 -14.55 -2.76 4.00
N ILE A 134 -13.73 -1.75 4.25
CA ILE A 134 -13.87 -0.40 3.69
C ILE A 134 -12.52 0.10 3.15
N ASP A 135 -12.55 1.15 2.32
CA ASP A 135 -11.34 1.92 2.05
C ASP A 135 -10.97 2.78 3.27
N VAL A 136 -10.13 2.20 4.14
CA VAL A 136 -9.62 2.86 5.34
C VAL A 136 -8.90 4.18 5.01
N ARG A 137 -8.27 4.32 3.84
CA ARG A 137 -7.59 5.57 3.47
C ARG A 137 -8.58 6.66 3.09
N LEU A 138 -9.65 6.31 2.39
CA LEU A 138 -10.73 7.23 2.09
C LEU A 138 -11.44 7.67 3.37
N ASN A 139 -11.75 6.74 4.28
CA ASN A 139 -12.32 7.06 5.59
C ASN A 139 -11.44 8.06 6.37
N ASP A 140 -10.13 7.79 6.45
CA ASP A 140 -9.18 8.67 7.14
C ASP A 140 -9.00 10.03 6.45
N LEU A 141 -9.19 10.11 5.13
CA LEU A 141 -9.22 11.38 4.41
C LEU A 141 -10.48 12.16 4.78
N GLU A 142 -11.66 11.52 4.75
CA GLU A 142 -12.93 12.17 5.10
C GLU A 142 -12.90 12.76 6.52
N ILE A 143 -12.41 12.00 7.51
CA ILE A 143 -12.33 12.46 8.90
C ILE A 143 -11.39 13.66 9.03
N ARG A 144 -10.17 13.56 8.47
CA ARG A 144 -9.19 14.65 8.57
C ARG A 144 -9.61 15.89 7.80
N SER A 145 -10.24 15.72 6.63
CA SER A 145 -10.78 16.83 5.85
C SER A 145 -11.89 17.55 6.61
N ARG A 146 -12.79 16.82 7.28
CA ARG A 146 -13.83 17.43 8.13
C ARG A 146 -13.20 18.19 9.30
N ALA A 147 -12.31 17.54 10.06
CA ALA A 147 -11.63 18.19 11.17
C ALA A 147 -10.85 19.44 10.75
N PHE A 148 -10.22 19.43 9.56
CA PHE A 148 -9.57 20.63 9.00
C PHE A 148 -10.58 21.73 8.67
N ILE A 149 -11.66 21.39 7.96
CA ILE A 149 -12.71 22.35 7.59
C ILE A 149 -13.34 23.01 8.82
N ASP A 150 -13.55 22.25 9.90
CA ASP A 150 -14.12 22.74 11.16
C ASP A 150 -13.22 23.79 11.85
N THR A 151 -11.94 23.93 11.44
CA THR A 151 -11.03 24.97 11.94
C THR A 151 -11.08 26.27 11.14
N LEU A 152 -11.76 26.29 9.99
CA LEU A 152 -11.82 27.46 9.11
C LEU A 152 -12.91 28.45 9.57
N PRO A 153 -12.79 29.74 9.21
CA PRO A 153 -13.89 30.70 9.33
C PRO A 153 -15.17 30.20 8.65
N ALA A 154 -16.34 30.53 9.19
CA ALA A 154 -17.62 29.95 8.77
C ALA A 154 -17.88 30.07 7.26
N GLU A 155 -17.58 31.23 6.66
CA GLU A 155 -17.80 31.47 5.24
C GLU A 155 -16.86 30.63 4.36
N GLN A 156 -15.59 30.55 4.73
CA GLN A 156 -14.61 29.69 4.06
C GLN A 156 -14.99 28.21 4.21
N ALA A 157 -15.39 27.78 5.40
CA ALA A 157 -15.79 26.41 5.69
C ALA A 157 -16.95 25.95 4.79
N ILE A 158 -17.94 26.82 4.52
CA ILE A 158 -19.05 26.53 3.60
C ILE A 158 -18.52 26.27 2.18
N ILE A 159 -17.66 27.15 1.66
CA ILE A 159 -17.12 27.05 0.30
C ILE A 159 -16.24 25.79 0.16
N VAL A 160 -15.31 25.58 1.08
CA VAL A 160 -14.40 24.43 1.09
C VAL A 160 -15.17 23.12 1.26
N THR A 161 -16.20 23.09 2.10
CA THR A 161 -17.09 21.92 2.24
C THR A 161 -17.78 21.57 0.94
N ARG A 162 -18.37 22.58 0.26
CA ARG A 162 -19.06 22.36 -1.02
C ARG A 162 -18.08 21.83 -2.07
N PHE A 163 -16.91 22.46 -2.18
CA PHE A 163 -15.88 22.00 -3.11
C PHE A 163 -15.47 20.55 -2.81
N PHE A 164 -15.11 20.25 -1.55
CA PHE A 164 -14.65 18.92 -1.15
C PHE A 164 -15.72 17.86 -1.42
N LYS A 165 -16.97 18.08 -1.00
CA LYS A 165 -18.06 17.10 -1.17
C LYS A 165 -18.35 16.81 -2.64
N TRP A 166 -18.52 17.85 -3.46
CA TRP A 166 -19.07 17.70 -4.80
C TRP A 166 -18.02 17.41 -5.88
N GLU A 167 -16.85 18.02 -5.77
CA GLU A 167 -15.79 17.95 -6.78
C GLU A 167 -14.78 16.82 -6.50
N THR A 168 -14.47 16.60 -5.22
CA THR A 168 -13.44 15.64 -4.79
C THR A 168 -14.05 14.34 -4.28
N LEU A 169 -14.83 14.40 -3.21
CA LEU A 169 -15.22 13.23 -2.44
C LEU A 169 -16.10 12.26 -3.23
N ARG A 170 -17.07 12.77 -3.98
CA ARG A 170 -17.92 11.97 -4.87
C ARG A 170 -17.11 11.12 -5.86
N LYS A 171 -16.05 11.69 -6.45
CA LYS A 171 -15.19 10.98 -7.40
C LYS A 171 -14.34 9.92 -6.71
N LEU A 172 -13.82 10.23 -5.51
CA LEU A 172 -13.05 9.29 -4.70
C LEU A 172 -13.91 8.11 -4.24
N ARG A 173 -15.14 8.35 -3.77
CA ARG A 173 -16.09 7.30 -3.38
C ARG A 173 -16.42 6.39 -4.55
N ARG A 174 -16.75 6.95 -5.73
CA ARG A 174 -17.03 6.14 -6.92
C ARG A 174 -15.84 5.25 -7.30
N ARG A 175 -14.63 5.82 -7.28
CA ARG A 175 -13.40 5.06 -7.57
C ARG A 175 -13.11 3.99 -6.54
N SER A 176 -13.41 4.26 -5.26
CA SER A 176 -13.19 3.34 -4.15
C SER A 176 -14.01 2.05 -4.27
N LEU A 177 -15.09 2.06 -5.04
CA LEU A 177 -15.87 0.86 -5.35
C LEU A 177 -15.05 -0.15 -6.17
N ASP A 178 -14.20 0.34 -7.07
CA ASP A 178 -13.34 -0.51 -7.90
C ASP A 178 -12.00 -0.79 -7.23
N ARG A 179 -11.39 0.23 -6.62
CA ARG A 179 -10.08 0.11 -5.95
C ARG A 179 -9.87 1.12 -4.83
N PRO A 180 -9.21 0.73 -3.73
CA PRO A 180 -8.81 1.67 -2.69
C PRO A 180 -7.97 2.84 -3.22
N ILE A 181 -8.14 4.03 -2.65
CA ILE A 181 -7.35 5.21 -2.99
C ILE A 181 -5.90 5.04 -2.51
N SER A 182 -4.95 5.59 -3.27
CA SER A 182 -3.54 5.54 -2.90
C SER A 182 -3.18 6.60 -1.84
N VAL A 183 -2.03 6.40 -1.18
CA VAL A 183 -1.43 7.43 -0.30
C VAL A 183 -1.28 8.76 -1.03
N GLY A 184 -0.76 8.70 -2.26
CA GLY A 184 -0.51 9.89 -3.09
C GLY A 184 -1.80 10.65 -3.39
N MET A 185 -2.88 9.95 -3.72
CA MET A 185 -4.18 10.58 -3.95
C MET A 185 -4.70 11.26 -2.68
N ALA A 186 -4.65 10.58 -1.53
CA ALA A 186 -5.07 11.17 -0.25
C ALA A 186 -4.26 12.41 0.10
N ASN A 187 -2.95 12.40 -0.12
CA ASN A 187 -2.06 13.54 0.13
C ASN A 187 -2.34 14.71 -0.82
N VAL A 188 -2.52 14.43 -2.11
CA VAL A 188 -2.85 15.46 -3.11
C VAL A 188 -4.15 16.18 -2.74
N HIS A 189 -5.20 15.45 -2.38
CA HIS A 189 -6.47 16.06 -1.99
C HIS A 189 -6.43 16.73 -0.61
N SER A 190 -5.63 16.22 0.33
CA SER A 190 -5.39 16.93 1.60
C SER A 190 -4.68 18.26 1.36
N SER A 191 -3.62 18.26 0.54
CA SER A 191 -2.88 19.48 0.18
C SER A 191 -3.73 20.47 -0.61
N GLU A 192 -4.62 19.97 -1.47
CA GLU A 192 -5.56 20.82 -2.19
C GLU A 192 -6.45 21.64 -1.24
N LEU A 193 -7.04 21.01 -0.22
CA LEU A 193 -7.90 21.74 0.72
C LEU A 193 -7.13 22.82 1.47
N HIS A 194 -5.89 22.52 1.87
CA HIS A 194 -5.02 23.51 2.53
C HIS A 194 -4.68 24.67 1.60
N LYS A 195 -4.40 24.40 0.32
CA LYS A 195 -4.11 25.45 -0.67
C LYS A 195 -5.32 26.34 -0.95
N ILE A 196 -6.51 25.75 -1.03
CA ILE A 196 -7.76 26.51 -1.22
C ILE A 196 -8.02 27.39 0.02
N ALA A 197 -7.90 26.82 1.22
CA ALA A 197 -8.07 27.59 2.45
C ALA A 197 -7.05 28.73 2.58
N ALA A 198 -5.78 28.48 2.23
CA ALA A 198 -4.75 29.51 2.22
C ALA A 198 -5.05 30.62 1.20
N PHE A 199 -5.60 30.28 0.03
CA PHE A 199 -6.04 31.27 -0.94
C PHE A 199 -7.21 32.11 -0.42
N LEU A 200 -8.20 31.49 0.21
CA LEU A 200 -9.33 32.21 0.80
C LEU A 200 -8.89 33.11 1.97
N ALA A 201 -7.98 32.63 2.83
CA ALA A 201 -7.40 33.45 3.88
C ALA A 201 -6.62 34.66 3.31
N TRP A 202 -5.87 34.46 2.22
CA TRP A 202 -5.18 35.55 1.54
C TRP A 202 -6.14 36.60 0.97
N LEU A 203 -7.30 36.18 0.46
CA LEU A 203 -8.34 37.12 0.01
C LEU A 203 -8.87 37.96 1.17
N ASP A 204 -9.22 37.32 2.29
CA ASP A 204 -9.71 37.99 3.50
C ASP A 204 -8.66 38.98 4.05
N GLU A 205 -7.38 38.60 4.08
CA GLU A 205 -6.26 39.46 4.50
C GLU A 205 -6.09 40.73 3.66
N HIS A 206 -6.61 40.75 2.43
CA HIS A 206 -6.53 41.88 1.51
C HIS A 206 -7.88 42.59 1.32
N ASP A 207 -8.89 42.27 2.14
CA ASP A 207 -10.27 42.77 2.04
C ASP A 207 -10.89 42.51 0.66
N LEU A 208 -10.63 41.32 0.10
CA LEU A 208 -11.11 40.90 -1.22
C LEU A 208 -12.13 39.77 -1.10
N ASP A 209 -13.21 39.89 -1.87
CA ASP A 209 -14.30 38.93 -1.86
C ASP A 209 -14.22 37.97 -3.06
N LEU A 210 -14.45 36.68 -2.80
CA LEU A 210 -14.48 35.67 -3.87
C LEU A 210 -15.55 35.97 -4.95
N PRO A 211 -16.77 36.45 -4.62
CA PRO A 211 -17.77 36.83 -5.62
C PRO A 211 -17.37 37.95 -6.57
N THR A 212 -16.58 38.93 -6.11
CA THR A 212 -16.15 40.11 -6.89
C THR A 212 -14.71 39.97 -7.38
N LEU A 213 -14.18 38.75 -7.39
CA LEU A 213 -12.79 38.47 -7.76
C LEU A 213 -12.52 38.83 -9.23
N GLU A 214 -11.48 39.63 -9.46
CA GLU A 214 -11.02 40.06 -10.78
C GLU A 214 -9.77 39.28 -11.22
N GLN A 215 -9.53 39.23 -12.54
CA GLN A 215 -8.36 38.57 -13.13
C GLN A 215 -7.03 39.12 -12.56
N VAL A 216 -6.92 40.44 -12.40
CA VAL A 216 -5.72 41.11 -11.89
C VAL A 216 -5.34 40.65 -10.48
N THR A 217 -6.32 40.33 -9.64
CA THR A 217 -6.11 39.82 -8.29
C THR A 217 -5.53 38.40 -8.32
N VAL A 218 -6.07 37.54 -9.19
CA VAL A 218 -5.57 36.17 -9.34
C VAL A 218 -4.18 36.16 -9.93
N ASP A 219 -3.90 37.02 -10.92
CA ASP A 219 -2.57 37.14 -11.50
C ASP A 219 -1.55 37.61 -10.44
N ARG A 220 -1.93 38.57 -9.58
CA ARG A 220 -1.10 39.02 -8.44
C ARG A 220 -0.79 37.89 -7.47
N TYR A 221 -1.80 37.08 -7.13
CA TYR A 221 -1.61 35.91 -6.28
C TYR A 221 -0.65 34.90 -6.93
N LEU A 222 -0.85 34.59 -8.22
CA LEU A 222 -0.04 33.63 -8.97
C LEU A 222 1.39 34.13 -9.28
N ALA A 223 1.65 35.44 -9.23
CA ALA A 223 3.01 35.98 -9.36
C ALA A 223 3.90 35.62 -8.17
N HIS A 224 3.30 35.43 -6.98
CA HIS A 224 4.02 35.16 -5.72
C HIS A 224 3.89 33.70 -5.26
N HIS A 225 3.15 32.88 -6.00
CA HIS A 225 2.90 31.48 -5.68
C HIS A 225 3.08 30.63 -6.94
N ASP A 226 3.71 29.46 -6.81
CA ASP A 226 3.87 28.54 -7.95
C ASP A 226 2.55 28.36 -8.73
N PRO A 227 2.56 28.44 -10.08
CA PRO A 227 1.36 28.28 -10.90
C PRO A 227 0.66 26.96 -10.58
N ASN A 228 -0.38 27.03 -9.74
CA ASN A 228 -0.93 25.85 -9.10
C ASN A 228 -2.18 25.42 -9.85
N VAL A 229 -2.08 24.30 -10.57
CA VAL A 229 -3.22 23.59 -11.20
C VAL A 229 -4.40 23.43 -10.22
N THR A 230 -4.12 23.36 -8.91
CA THR A 230 -5.12 23.30 -7.83
C THR A 230 -6.02 24.54 -7.78
N ILE A 231 -5.45 25.75 -7.76
CA ILE A 231 -6.23 26.99 -7.66
C ILE A 231 -7.03 27.21 -8.94
N GLY A 232 -6.42 26.94 -10.11
CA GLY A 232 -7.16 26.93 -11.37
C GLY A 232 -8.35 25.97 -11.37
N ARG A 233 -8.21 24.77 -10.81
CA ARG A 233 -9.33 23.82 -10.66
C ARG A 233 -10.43 24.36 -9.73
N PHE A 234 -10.05 24.96 -8.61
CA PHE A 234 -10.98 25.56 -7.66
C PHE A 234 -11.75 26.72 -8.27
N LEU A 235 -11.08 27.68 -8.91
CA LEU A 235 -11.73 28.84 -9.56
C LEU A 235 -12.64 28.41 -10.71
N ASN A 236 -12.23 27.42 -11.52
CA ASN A 236 -13.10 26.83 -12.54
C ASN A 236 -14.34 26.16 -11.96
N TRP A 237 -14.23 25.52 -10.79
CA TRP A 237 -15.39 25.01 -10.06
C TRP A 237 -16.28 26.14 -9.53
N ALA A 238 -15.69 27.16 -8.90
CA ALA A 238 -16.43 28.29 -8.35
C ALA A 238 -17.21 29.05 -9.43
N ALA A 239 -16.60 29.29 -10.59
CA ALA A 239 -17.26 29.91 -11.74
C ALA A 239 -18.42 29.06 -12.29
N ARG A 240 -18.24 27.74 -12.43
CA ARG A 240 -19.31 26.81 -12.84
C ARG A 240 -20.52 26.83 -11.90
N HIS A 241 -20.28 27.06 -10.60
CA HIS A 241 -21.31 27.15 -9.58
C HIS A 241 -21.81 28.59 -9.33
N ARG A 242 -21.42 29.57 -10.16
CA ARG A 242 -21.78 30.98 -10.05
C ARG A 242 -21.42 31.61 -8.69
N ILE A 243 -20.35 31.11 -8.07
CA ILE A 243 -19.78 31.68 -6.84
C ILE A 243 -18.88 32.88 -7.17
N THR A 244 -18.21 32.84 -8.32
CA THR A 244 -17.34 33.91 -8.83
C THR A 244 -17.48 34.03 -10.34
N THR A 245 -16.88 35.05 -10.95
CA THR A 245 -16.84 35.23 -12.39
C THR A 245 -15.82 34.29 -13.05
N ARG A 246 -15.84 34.18 -14.37
CA ARG A 246 -14.89 33.31 -15.09
C ARG A 246 -13.51 33.97 -15.11
N ILE A 247 -12.54 33.32 -14.49
CA ILE A 247 -11.13 33.73 -14.42
C ILE A 247 -10.28 32.73 -15.20
N ASP A 248 -9.34 33.23 -16.00
CA ASP A 248 -8.39 32.39 -16.71
C ASP A 248 -7.18 32.09 -15.82
N VAL A 249 -6.77 30.83 -15.78
CA VAL A 249 -5.59 30.40 -15.01
C VAL A 249 -4.66 29.65 -15.95
N PRO A 250 -3.52 30.24 -16.33
CA PRO A 250 -2.55 29.62 -17.23
C PRO A 250 -2.12 28.24 -16.72
N ARG A 251 -2.09 27.26 -17.62
CA ARG A 251 -1.49 25.95 -17.32
C ARG A 251 0.02 26.05 -17.53
N SER A 252 0.82 25.78 -16.51
CA SER A 252 2.26 25.66 -16.71
C SER A 252 2.57 24.50 -17.67
N PRO A 253 3.39 24.73 -18.71
CA PRO A 253 3.91 23.64 -19.51
C PRO A 253 4.76 22.73 -18.62
N SER A 254 4.53 21.41 -18.70
CA SER A 254 5.35 20.43 -18.02
C SER A 254 6.74 20.44 -18.65
N THR A 255 7.75 21.00 -17.97
CA THR A 255 9.14 20.87 -18.41
C THR A 255 9.59 19.41 -18.28
N VAL A 256 9.75 18.76 -19.42
CA VAL A 256 10.24 17.39 -19.51
C VAL A 256 11.77 17.44 -19.58
N SER A 257 12.45 17.51 -18.43
CA SER A 257 13.91 17.33 -18.44
C SER A 257 14.23 15.88 -18.82
N PRO A 258 15.16 15.61 -19.75
CA PRO A 258 15.67 14.26 -19.97
C PRO A 258 16.29 13.77 -18.66
N ALA A 259 15.92 12.56 -18.23
CA ALA A 259 16.58 11.89 -17.13
C ALA A 259 17.59 10.92 -17.74
N THR A 260 18.75 11.42 -18.18
CA THR A 260 19.84 10.55 -18.62
C THR A 260 20.63 10.15 -17.38
N LEU A 261 20.52 8.88 -17.00
CA LEU A 261 21.40 8.24 -16.03
C LEU A 261 22.39 7.40 -16.82
N ASP A 262 23.66 7.46 -16.43
CA ASP A 262 24.71 6.63 -16.98
C ASP A 262 24.46 5.14 -16.67
N GLU A 263 24.75 4.26 -17.62
CA GLU A 263 24.51 2.82 -17.50
C GLU A 263 25.48 2.17 -16.51
N GLU A 264 26.73 2.62 -16.47
CA GLU A 264 27.72 2.14 -15.49
C GLU A 264 27.26 2.48 -14.06
N ALA A 265 26.77 3.70 -13.84
CA ALA A 265 26.19 4.10 -12.56
C ALA A 265 24.94 3.29 -12.17
N ILE A 266 24.17 2.76 -13.12
CA ILE A 266 23.03 1.88 -12.82
C ILE A 266 23.52 0.52 -12.34
N TRP A 267 24.52 -0.07 -13.02
CA TRP A 267 25.06 -1.38 -12.66
C TRP A 267 25.81 -1.36 -11.33
N GLU A 268 26.55 -0.28 -11.02
CA GLU A 268 27.13 -0.08 -9.69
C GLU A 268 26.06 -0.15 -8.58
N LYS A 269 24.88 0.44 -8.83
CA LYS A 269 23.76 0.40 -7.87
C LYS A 269 23.10 -0.97 -7.79
N VAL A 270 23.08 -1.74 -8.88
CA VAL A 270 22.64 -3.14 -8.86
C VAL A 270 23.55 -3.95 -7.95
N ASP A 271 24.87 -3.82 -8.09
CA ASP A 271 25.85 -4.52 -7.26
C ASP A 271 25.72 -4.15 -5.78
N ILE A 272 25.57 -2.85 -5.48
CA ILE A 272 25.30 -2.37 -4.13
C ILE A 272 24.05 -3.04 -3.55
N LEU A 273 22.93 -3.05 -4.29
CA LEU A 273 21.69 -3.67 -3.79
C LEU A 273 21.75 -5.20 -3.71
N LEU A 274 22.62 -5.88 -4.47
CA LEU A 274 22.85 -7.32 -4.36
C LEU A 274 23.69 -7.71 -3.15
N GLN A 275 24.55 -6.82 -2.65
CA GLN A 275 25.48 -7.11 -1.56
C GLN A 275 25.10 -6.46 -0.21
N ASP A 276 24.39 -5.33 -0.23
CA ASP A 276 24.09 -4.53 0.95
C ASP A 276 23.17 -5.26 1.95
N LYS A 277 23.67 -5.56 3.15
CA LYS A 277 22.88 -6.17 4.24
C LYS A 277 22.26 -5.13 5.19
N SER A 278 22.60 -3.85 5.05
CA SER A 278 22.05 -2.77 5.89
C SER A 278 20.64 -2.34 5.47
N THR A 279 20.30 -2.53 4.20
CA THR A 279 18.96 -2.25 3.66
C THR A 279 18.05 -3.47 3.83
N PRO A 280 16.79 -3.28 4.27
CA PRO A 280 15.83 -4.38 4.34
C PRO A 280 15.69 -5.13 3.01
N MET A 281 15.77 -6.45 3.04
CA MET A 281 15.77 -7.34 1.87
C MET A 281 14.65 -7.02 0.86
N SER A 282 13.42 -6.81 1.34
CA SER A 282 12.30 -6.42 0.48
C SER A 282 12.54 -5.11 -0.29
N SER A 283 13.20 -4.12 0.32
CA SER A 283 13.52 -2.86 -0.36
C SER A 283 14.61 -3.06 -1.41
N ARG A 284 15.57 -3.97 -1.16
CA ARG A 284 16.62 -4.33 -2.12
C ARG A 284 16.03 -4.99 -3.36
N ILE A 285 15.21 -6.02 -3.18
CA ILE A 285 14.53 -6.72 -4.28
C ILE A 285 13.69 -5.74 -5.11
N ILE A 286 12.90 -4.87 -4.47
CA ILE A 286 12.10 -3.88 -5.19
C ILE A 286 12.98 -2.85 -5.94
N GLY A 287 14.11 -2.45 -5.35
CA GLY A 287 15.09 -1.59 -6.01
C GLY A 287 15.72 -2.26 -7.24
N LEU A 288 16.04 -3.56 -7.15
CA LEU A 288 16.53 -4.35 -8.27
C LEU A 288 15.46 -4.49 -9.37
N PHE A 289 14.20 -4.70 -8.99
CA PHE A 289 13.09 -4.72 -9.96
C PHE A 289 12.97 -3.40 -10.72
N LEU A 290 13.16 -2.28 -10.02
CA LEU A 290 13.16 -0.95 -10.63
C LEU A 290 14.38 -0.73 -11.55
N LEU A 291 15.58 -1.12 -11.13
CA LEU A 291 16.82 -0.91 -11.89
C LEU A 291 16.89 -1.81 -13.13
N VAL A 292 16.49 -3.07 -13.02
CA VAL A 292 16.65 -4.03 -14.13
C VAL A 292 15.44 -3.99 -15.08
N PHE A 293 14.23 -3.97 -14.53
CA PHE A 293 12.99 -4.15 -15.31
C PHE A 293 12.15 -2.89 -15.45
N ALA A 294 12.64 -1.73 -15.00
CA ALA A 294 11.85 -0.49 -14.90
C ALA A 294 10.56 -0.63 -14.08
N GLN A 295 10.46 -1.68 -13.23
CA GLN A 295 9.25 -1.98 -12.49
C GLN A 295 9.03 -0.92 -11.39
N PRO A 296 7.90 -0.20 -11.39
CA PRO A 296 7.70 0.90 -10.45
C PRO A 296 7.52 0.39 -9.03
N ILE A 297 8.10 1.08 -8.03
CA ILE A 297 7.92 0.75 -6.60
C ILE A 297 6.45 0.50 -6.24
N ARG A 298 5.54 1.37 -6.71
CA ARG A 298 4.10 1.27 -6.45
C ARG A 298 3.46 -0.04 -6.92
N ASP A 299 4.01 -0.62 -7.98
CA ASP A 299 3.50 -1.82 -8.63
C ASP A 299 4.25 -3.04 -8.05
N SER A 300 5.56 -2.93 -7.79
CA SER A 300 6.35 -3.96 -7.10
C SER A 300 5.83 -4.29 -5.70
N VAL A 301 5.47 -3.29 -4.88
CA VAL A 301 4.92 -3.57 -3.54
C VAL A 301 3.58 -4.31 -3.61
N ARG A 302 2.84 -4.18 -4.72
CA ARG A 302 1.54 -4.83 -4.92
C ARG A 302 1.64 -6.22 -5.53
N LEU A 303 2.84 -6.70 -5.82
CA LEU A 303 3.00 -8.08 -6.24
C LEU A 303 2.50 -9.00 -5.13
N ARG A 304 1.82 -10.06 -5.54
CA ARG A 304 1.35 -11.16 -4.71
C ARG A 304 2.29 -12.34 -4.88
N ARG A 305 2.22 -13.28 -3.94
CA ARG A 305 3.01 -14.52 -4.05
C ARG A 305 2.65 -15.33 -5.29
N GLU A 306 1.39 -15.28 -5.72
CA GLU A 306 0.90 -15.94 -6.95
C GLU A 306 1.49 -15.33 -8.23
N ASP A 307 2.03 -14.11 -8.17
CA ASP A 307 2.73 -13.48 -9.30
C ASP A 307 4.14 -14.06 -9.52
N VAL A 308 4.61 -14.96 -8.63
CA VAL A 308 5.93 -15.61 -8.72
C VAL A 308 5.75 -17.09 -9.06
N GLN A 309 6.45 -17.53 -10.10
CA GLN A 309 6.38 -18.90 -10.61
C GLN A 309 7.77 -19.53 -10.60
N PHE A 310 7.86 -20.74 -10.06
CA PHE A 310 9.09 -21.55 -10.06
C PHE A 310 8.95 -22.63 -11.15
N THR A 311 9.83 -22.63 -12.15
CA THR A 311 9.77 -23.57 -13.28
C THR A 311 11.16 -23.97 -13.74
N GLU A 312 11.48 -25.27 -13.76
CA GLU A 312 12.68 -25.82 -14.39
C GLU A 312 14.00 -25.09 -14.03
N GLY A 313 14.17 -24.71 -12.76
CA GLY A 313 15.37 -24.00 -12.28
C GLY A 313 15.37 -22.49 -12.53
N HIS A 314 14.30 -21.93 -13.07
CA HIS A 314 14.10 -20.49 -13.26
C HIS A 314 13.00 -19.95 -12.35
N VAL A 315 13.20 -18.72 -11.87
CA VAL A 315 12.18 -17.95 -11.17
C VAL A 315 11.61 -16.91 -12.13
N LYS A 316 10.30 -16.93 -12.34
CA LYS A 316 9.59 -15.98 -13.19
C LYS A 316 8.71 -15.07 -12.34
N VAL A 317 8.62 -13.80 -12.73
CA VAL A 317 7.74 -12.82 -12.07
C VAL A 317 6.83 -12.14 -13.08
N GLN A 318 5.55 -12.05 -12.74
CA GLN A 318 4.52 -11.41 -13.55
C GLN A 318 4.45 -9.90 -13.26
N PHE A 319 5.18 -9.07 -14.00
CA PHE A 319 5.07 -7.61 -13.89
C PHE A 319 3.98 -7.01 -14.79
N GLY A 320 3.80 -7.58 -15.99
CA GLY A 320 2.81 -7.17 -16.99
C GLY A 320 1.92 -8.33 -17.42
N THR A 321 1.75 -8.52 -18.72
CA THR A 321 1.00 -9.65 -19.32
C THR A 321 1.86 -10.88 -19.50
N THR A 322 3.15 -10.69 -19.81
CA THR A 322 4.11 -11.79 -19.99
C THR A 322 5.05 -11.87 -18.79
N PRO A 323 5.17 -13.03 -18.11
CA PRO A 323 6.10 -13.17 -17.00
C PRO A 323 7.56 -13.13 -17.48
N VAL A 324 8.40 -12.46 -16.71
CA VAL A 324 9.84 -12.31 -17.00
C VAL A 324 10.68 -13.26 -16.17
N ILE A 325 11.73 -13.83 -16.77
CA ILE A 325 12.70 -14.66 -16.04
C ILE A 325 13.64 -13.73 -15.25
N LEU A 326 13.78 -13.97 -13.96
CA LEU A 326 14.71 -13.24 -13.12
C LEU A 326 16.16 -13.70 -13.36
N PRO A 327 17.13 -12.77 -13.47
CA PRO A 327 18.55 -13.10 -13.38
C PRO A 327 18.85 -13.88 -12.10
N PRO A 328 19.76 -14.87 -12.12
CA PRO A 328 20.03 -15.74 -10.97
C PRO A 328 20.28 -14.99 -9.64
N PRO A 329 21.09 -13.92 -9.58
CA PRO A 329 21.32 -13.22 -8.31
C PRO A 329 20.06 -12.60 -7.70
N ILE A 330 19.10 -12.18 -8.53
CA ILE A 330 17.82 -11.62 -8.09
C ILE A 330 16.85 -12.75 -7.71
N ALA A 331 16.87 -13.86 -8.46
CA ALA A 331 16.09 -15.06 -8.18
C ALA A 331 16.45 -15.67 -6.82
N ASP A 332 17.75 -15.78 -6.52
CA ASP A 332 18.26 -16.29 -5.25
C ASP A 332 17.81 -15.41 -4.08
N LEU A 333 17.96 -14.09 -4.22
CA LEU A 333 17.54 -13.12 -3.20
C LEU A 333 16.02 -13.15 -2.96
N LEU A 334 15.22 -13.33 -4.02
CA LEU A 334 13.77 -13.47 -3.89
C LEU A 334 13.38 -14.78 -3.20
N THR A 335 14.07 -15.86 -3.51
CA THR A 335 13.85 -17.17 -2.89
C THR A 335 14.17 -17.13 -1.40
N GLU A 336 15.33 -16.55 -1.03
CA GLU A 336 15.71 -16.31 0.37
C GLU A 336 14.64 -15.49 1.12
N HIS A 337 14.13 -14.41 0.51
CA HIS A 337 13.05 -13.60 1.09
C HIS A 337 11.77 -14.41 1.33
N LEU A 338 11.40 -15.28 0.38
CA LEU A 338 10.20 -16.11 0.48
C LEU A 338 10.32 -17.18 1.57
N ASP A 339 11.50 -17.78 1.71
CA ASP A 339 11.79 -18.75 2.77
C ASP A 339 11.75 -18.09 4.15
N MET A 340 12.43 -16.94 4.31
CA MET A 340 12.41 -16.18 5.56
C MET A 340 11.00 -15.73 5.96
N THR A 341 10.19 -15.27 4.99
CA THR A 341 8.84 -14.78 5.29
C THR A 341 7.80 -15.88 5.48
N ARG A 342 8.05 -17.11 5.00
CA ARG A 342 7.15 -18.25 5.26
C ARG A 342 7.02 -18.52 6.77
N ASP A 343 8.12 -18.42 7.49
CA ASP A 343 8.17 -18.71 8.93
C ASP A 343 7.81 -17.51 9.81
N GLN A 344 7.93 -16.29 9.28
CA GLN A 344 7.74 -15.04 10.02
C GLN A 344 6.34 -14.43 9.94
N ARG A 345 5.37 -15.09 9.28
CA ARG A 345 4.00 -14.55 9.18
C ARG A 345 3.38 -14.39 10.57
N PRO A 346 2.80 -13.22 10.90
CA PRO A 346 2.28 -12.98 12.24
C PRO A 346 1.10 -13.89 12.61
N TYR A 347 0.32 -14.37 11.63
CA TYR A 347 -0.87 -15.21 11.81
C TYR A 347 -0.82 -16.46 10.93
N VAL A 348 -1.26 -17.59 11.48
CA VAL A 348 -1.32 -18.90 10.78
C VAL A 348 -2.58 -18.98 9.90
N GLY A 349 -2.47 -19.50 8.67
CA GLY A 349 -3.62 -19.77 7.79
C GLY A 349 -4.08 -18.62 6.90
N ALA A 350 -3.40 -17.46 6.92
CA ALA A 350 -3.67 -16.39 5.95
C ALA A 350 -3.33 -16.82 4.51
N SER A 351 -4.26 -16.61 3.57
CA SER A 351 -4.13 -16.81 2.11
C SER A 351 -2.80 -16.25 1.57
N PRO A 352 -2.22 -16.78 0.46
CA PRO A 352 -0.97 -16.27 -0.12
C PRO A 352 -1.06 -14.77 -0.40
N GLY A 353 -0.63 -13.98 0.59
CA GLY A 353 -0.80 -12.54 0.62
C GLY A 353 0.15 -11.83 -0.33
N TRP A 354 0.44 -10.57 0.01
CA TRP A 354 1.43 -9.76 -0.68
C TRP A 354 2.81 -10.45 -0.70
N LEU A 355 3.53 -10.33 -1.81
CA LEU A 355 4.93 -10.77 -1.93
C LEU A 355 5.81 -10.03 -0.93
N PHE A 356 5.52 -8.74 -0.73
CA PHE A 356 6.15 -7.89 0.27
C PHE A 356 5.10 -7.43 1.28
N GLU A 357 5.01 -8.13 2.41
CA GLU A 357 4.05 -7.82 3.47
C GLU A 357 4.42 -6.52 4.20
N GLY A 358 3.40 -5.72 4.51
CA GLY A 358 3.53 -4.52 5.31
C GLY A 358 3.28 -4.78 6.79
N VAL A 359 3.62 -3.79 7.62
CA VAL A 359 3.39 -3.85 9.08
C VAL A 359 1.88 -3.78 9.43
N MET A 360 1.08 -3.18 8.56
CA MET A 360 -0.37 -3.06 8.76
C MET A 360 -1.06 -4.34 8.29
N PRO A 361 -2.07 -4.86 9.04
CA PRO A 361 -2.82 -6.03 8.62
C PRO A 361 -3.38 -5.86 7.20
N GLU A 362 -3.25 -6.91 6.39
CA GLU A 362 -3.71 -6.99 5.00
C GLU A 362 -3.14 -5.92 4.06
N GLN A 363 -2.00 -5.31 4.40
CA GLN A 363 -1.35 -4.32 3.54
C GLN A 363 -0.02 -4.83 3.03
N HIS A 364 0.28 -4.41 1.81
CA HIS A 364 1.62 -4.54 1.28
C HIS A 364 2.60 -3.56 1.95
N LEU A 365 3.89 -3.79 1.71
CA LEU A 365 4.96 -2.91 2.10
C LEU A 365 4.70 -1.47 1.63
N SER A 366 5.05 -0.51 2.48
CA SER A 366 4.85 0.91 2.19
C SER A 366 5.82 1.39 1.11
N GLU A 367 5.29 1.98 0.03
CA GLU A 367 6.08 2.64 -1.01
C GLU A 367 7.04 3.69 -0.43
N ALA A 368 6.60 4.42 0.60
CA ALA A 368 7.40 5.44 1.25
C ALA A 368 8.60 4.84 2.00
N SER A 369 8.43 3.65 2.60
CA SER A 369 9.52 2.94 3.28
C SER A 369 10.58 2.48 2.28
N VAL A 370 10.14 1.91 1.16
CA VAL A 370 11.05 1.49 0.08
C VAL A 370 11.80 2.70 -0.47
N ARG A 371 11.09 3.79 -0.79
CA ARG A 371 11.73 5.03 -1.28
C ARG A 371 12.72 5.61 -0.28
N PHE A 372 12.39 5.62 1.01
CA PHE A 372 13.30 6.08 2.06
C PHE A 372 14.60 5.27 2.06
N ASN A 373 14.50 3.94 1.96
CA ASN A 373 15.66 3.07 1.92
C ASN A 373 16.48 3.24 0.63
N LEU A 374 15.83 3.32 -0.52
CA LEU A 374 16.50 3.51 -1.81
C LEU A 374 17.19 4.89 -1.91
N ASN A 375 16.57 5.94 -1.37
CA ASN A 375 17.16 7.28 -1.36
C ASN A 375 18.51 7.34 -0.61
N LYS A 376 18.74 6.47 0.39
CA LYS A 376 20.04 6.39 1.08
C LYS A 376 21.19 5.99 0.16
N HIS A 377 20.87 5.34 -0.95
CA HIS A 377 21.82 4.93 -1.99
C HIS A 377 21.87 5.92 -3.18
N GLY A 378 21.21 7.08 -3.06
CA GLY A 378 21.06 8.05 -4.15
C GLY A 378 20.04 7.64 -5.22
N LEU A 379 19.19 6.64 -4.94
CA LEU A 379 18.28 6.08 -5.93
C LEU A 379 16.96 6.84 -6.00
N HIS A 380 16.88 7.81 -6.90
CA HIS A 380 15.67 8.58 -7.16
C HIS A 380 14.71 7.85 -8.11
N ALA A 381 13.73 7.16 -7.55
CA ALA A 381 12.88 6.20 -8.28
C ALA A 381 12.22 6.72 -9.56
N ARG A 382 11.80 7.99 -9.60
CA ARG A 382 11.19 8.60 -10.80
C ARG A 382 12.19 8.77 -11.94
N ILE A 383 13.42 9.18 -11.60
CA ILE A 383 14.51 9.40 -12.57
C ILE A 383 14.94 8.04 -13.12
N ILE A 384 15.19 7.07 -12.24
CA ILE A 384 15.60 5.71 -12.61
C ILE A 384 14.55 5.03 -13.48
N LYS A 385 13.27 5.04 -13.06
CA LYS A 385 12.20 4.41 -13.85
C LYS A 385 12.20 4.94 -15.28
N ARG A 386 12.30 6.26 -15.43
CA ARG A 386 12.30 6.90 -16.73
C ARG A 386 13.51 6.46 -17.55
N ALA A 387 14.72 6.57 -17.00
CA ALA A 387 15.95 6.16 -17.68
C ALA A 387 15.92 4.68 -18.10
N ARG A 388 15.43 3.79 -17.23
CA ARG A 388 15.33 2.35 -17.55
C ARG A 388 14.27 2.05 -18.59
N LEU A 389 13.12 2.73 -18.54
CA LEU A 389 12.11 2.59 -19.58
C LEU A 389 12.60 3.12 -20.93
N ASP A 390 13.30 4.26 -20.92
CA ASP A 390 13.95 4.87 -22.10
C ASP A 390 15.00 3.93 -22.72
N HIS A 391 15.81 3.25 -21.89
CA HIS A 391 16.75 2.23 -22.34
C HIS A 391 16.04 0.98 -22.90
N LEU A 392 15.03 0.45 -22.20
CA LEU A 392 14.30 -0.74 -22.67
C LEU A 392 13.66 -0.55 -24.05
N VAL A 393 13.10 0.63 -24.33
CA VAL A 393 12.51 0.92 -25.66
C VAL A 393 13.54 1.17 -26.75
N GLN A 394 14.82 1.37 -26.41
CA GLN A 394 15.91 1.40 -27.40
C GLN A 394 16.30 -0.01 -27.84
N VAL A 395 16.20 -1.00 -26.95
CA VAL A 395 16.61 -2.39 -27.24
C VAL A 395 15.45 -3.33 -27.59
N LEU A 396 14.21 -2.96 -27.28
CA LEU A 396 13.01 -3.75 -27.53
C LEU A 396 11.88 -2.89 -28.14
N PRO A 397 11.03 -3.48 -29.00
CA PRO A 397 9.79 -2.86 -29.45
C PRO A 397 8.89 -2.40 -28.29
N ALA A 398 8.22 -1.26 -28.47
CA ALA A 398 7.36 -0.66 -27.44
C ALA A 398 6.22 -1.58 -26.97
N SER A 399 5.69 -2.45 -27.83
CA SER A 399 4.69 -3.46 -27.48
C SER A 399 5.24 -4.50 -26.51
N ILE A 400 6.42 -5.06 -26.78
CA ILE A 400 7.09 -6.01 -25.89
C ILE A 400 7.40 -5.35 -24.54
N VAL A 401 7.92 -4.11 -24.55
CA VAL A 401 8.18 -3.36 -23.30
C VAL A 401 6.89 -3.16 -22.49
N ALA A 402 5.79 -2.81 -23.14
CA ALA A 402 4.49 -2.69 -22.49
C ALA A 402 4.03 -4.03 -21.89
N ASP A 403 4.17 -5.13 -22.63
CA ASP A 403 3.77 -6.47 -22.21
C ASP A 403 4.56 -6.98 -21.01
N ILE A 404 5.88 -6.74 -20.96
CA ILE A 404 6.75 -7.24 -19.88
C ILE A 404 6.75 -6.33 -18.65
N THR A 405 6.59 -5.00 -18.80
CA THR A 405 6.65 -4.05 -17.67
C THR A 405 5.28 -3.64 -17.14
N GLY A 406 4.20 -3.99 -17.85
CA GLY A 406 2.83 -3.62 -17.49
C GLY A 406 2.49 -2.14 -17.70
N VAL A 407 3.35 -1.35 -18.38
CA VAL A 407 2.97 0.00 -18.81
C VAL A 407 2.04 -0.05 -20.02
N THR A 408 1.20 0.96 -20.20
CA THR A 408 0.38 1.04 -21.43
C THR A 408 1.27 1.19 -22.66
N VAL A 409 0.89 0.56 -23.78
CA VAL A 409 1.60 0.70 -25.07
C VAL A 409 1.82 2.17 -25.46
N ASN A 410 0.81 3.05 -25.30
CA ASN A 410 0.95 4.48 -25.56
C ASN A 410 2.03 5.18 -24.72
N THR A 411 2.24 4.71 -23.48
CA THR A 411 3.33 5.21 -22.64
C THR A 411 4.67 4.76 -23.22
N ALA A 412 4.84 3.49 -23.56
CA ALA A 412 6.06 2.97 -24.18
C ALA A 412 6.38 3.67 -25.52
N ILE A 413 5.39 3.87 -26.40
CA ILE A 413 5.54 4.62 -27.66
C ILE A 413 6.04 6.04 -27.40
N ARG A 414 5.46 6.75 -26.42
CA ARG A 414 5.92 8.11 -26.08
C ARG A 414 7.38 8.12 -25.62
N HIS A 415 7.81 7.11 -24.87
CA HIS A 415 9.20 6.98 -24.45
C HIS A 415 10.12 6.69 -25.65
N SER A 416 9.73 5.78 -26.56
CA SER A 416 10.46 5.50 -27.80
C SER A 416 10.62 6.73 -28.70
N ALA A 417 9.56 7.54 -28.85
CA ALA A 417 9.62 8.78 -29.61
C ALA A 417 10.57 9.81 -28.99
N ASN A 418 10.63 9.89 -27.65
CA ASN A 418 11.50 10.83 -26.95
C ASN A 418 12.99 10.43 -27.00
N THR A 419 13.30 9.15 -27.19
CA THR A 419 14.69 8.65 -27.25
C THR A 419 15.23 8.56 -28.67
N GLY A 420 14.42 8.89 -29.69
CA GLY A 420 14.78 8.73 -31.10
C GLY A 420 14.93 7.24 -31.50
N ALA A 421 14.42 6.31 -30.69
CA ALA A 421 14.46 4.88 -30.98
C ALA A 421 13.49 4.56 -32.13
N GLY A 422 14.00 4.55 -33.36
CA GLY A 422 13.27 4.23 -34.57
C GLY A 422 13.06 2.72 -34.75
N TRP A 423 12.19 2.11 -33.95
CA TRP A 423 11.63 0.80 -34.31
C TRP A 423 10.53 1.04 -35.35
N GLY A 424 10.84 0.81 -36.63
CA GLY A 424 9.84 0.78 -37.70
C GLY A 424 8.72 -0.20 -37.35
N ALA A 425 7.47 0.22 -37.55
CA ALA A 425 6.26 -0.51 -37.21
C ALA A 425 6.36 -2.01 -37.55
N TYR A 426 6.42 -2.86 -36.53
CA TYR A 426 6.26 -4.30 -36.70
C TYR A 426 4.76 -4.62 -36.74
N PRO A 427 4.28 -5.48 -37.66
CA PRO A 427 2.86 -5.81 -37.76
C PRO A 427 2.41 -6.57 -36.52
N GLU A 428 1.22 -6.22 -36.04
CA GLU A 428 0.58 -6.84 -34.88
C GLU A 428 0.36 -8.33 -35.14
N LEU A 429 0.87 -9.20 -34.27
CA LEU A 429 0.50 -10.62 -34.24
C LEU A 429 -0.94 -10.75 -33.70
N GLY A 430 -1.90 -10.38 -34.54
CA GLY A 430 -3.32 -10.55 -34.33
C GLY A 430 -3.80 -11.92 -34.80
N GLY A 431 -4.19 -12.76 -33.85
CA GLY A 431 -5.31 -13.69 -33.96
C GLY A 431 -5.26 -14.80 -35.02
N MET A 432 -4.76 -15.98 -34.64
CA MET A 432 -5.28 -17.22 -35.22
C MET A 432 -6.72 -17.43 -34.72
N ARG A 433 -7.70 -17.01 -35.52
CA ARG A 433 -9.08 -17.52 -35.48
C ARG A 433 -9.54 -17.91 -36.89
N GLY A 434 -9.62 -19.22 -37.10
CA GLY A 434 -10.57 -19.95 -37.94
C GLY A 434 -10.88 -19.41 -39.33
N ILE A 435 -10.31 -20.06 -40.35
CA ILE A 435 -10.98 -20.17 -41.65
C ILE A 435 -11.53 -21.60 -41.76
N SER A 436 -12.84 -21.70 -41.61
CA SER A 436 -13.63 -22.87 -41.99
C SER A 436 -13.64 -23.00 -43.52
N THR A 437 -13.35 -24.22 -43.95
CA THR A 437 -13.74 -24.89 -45.20
C THR A 437 -14.72 -24.16 -46.14
N ARG A 438 -14.32 -24.03 -47.41
CA ARG A 438 -15.21 -24.23 -48.56
C ARG A 438 -14.52 -25.05 -49.64
N THR A 439 -15.06 -26.24 -49.83
CA THR A 439 -14.95 -27.11 -50.99
C THR A 439 -15.49 -26.41 -52.24
N SER A 440 -14.78 -26.53 -53.37
CA SER A 440 -15.41 -26.56 -54.70
C SER A 440 -14.50 -27.27 -55.69
N ASN A 441 -15.03 -28.36 -56.25
CA ASN A 441 -14.60 -29.03 -57.47
C ASN A 441 -14.37 -28.03 -58.62
N ALA A 442 -13.40 -28.32 -59.48
CA ALA A 442 -13.56 -28.30 -60.94
C ALA A 442 -12.34 -28.95 -61.60
N ASP A 443 -12.55 -30.16 -62.12
CA ASP A 443 -11.84 -30.66 -63.30
C ASP A 443 -12.16 -29.77 -64.51
N CYS A 444 -11.16 -29.44 -65.34
CA CYS A 444 -11.17 -29.68 -66.80
C CYS A 444 -9.99 -28.98 -67.49
N GLN A 445 -9.22 -29.81 -68.21
CA GLN A 445 -8.23 -29.57 -69.27
C GLN A 445 -6.83 -29.09 -68.89
#